data_AF-A0A6N6QB33-F1
#
_entry.id   AF-A0A6N6QB33-F1
#
_cell.length_a   1.000
_cell.length_b   1.000
_cell.length_c   1.000
_cell.angle_alpha   90.00
_cell.angle_beta   90.00
_cell.angle_gamma   90.00
#
_symmetry.space_group_name_H-M   'P 1'
#
loop_
_entity.id
_entity.type
_entity.pdbx_description
1 polymer ?
#
loop_
_entity_poly.entity_id
_entity_poly.type
_entity_poly.pdbx_seq_one_letter_code
_entity_poly.pdbx_strand_id
1 'polypeptide(L)'
;MFRFLAVVLGAIVLAAAARADGPDDQFIVVYNLIQQGDKAADRLASYRLYAEALDGLRRIQKGYPAWNERVINYRLRYCADKLAALQDVAVAAVRKPDAAQPAAGSGEPPGEVLAQLTELNGQIRALASDKRVLEAKLREALTAQPAPIDPRELHAAVDKIAALQSTNRVLLTKLESQEGERKNLVDKVVAEEAQKALAETRRQLGEQKQAAARLEQERAEVEGRLRRLQTESLQPLKLENQTLKDQVAELRSDTEKGRQVADLSARLTKVQSGLEGMKRANERLAVEKGALEKQLEDLRTRQAEEGIVKISRLETELAVARADAERNVLRADQLTTSLAKEKQEHARAEQEAQTLEQRVSQLAARSAADSEALKTLETTLAAEKSERANVEARLKAAEARAQAVAATAPSPALPAASPTTEQELQATAARAEVARLQESLRLSARRETEMQSALAQESALRARLEREKGGLQRQLAEANATIRARVATPREVAAAGTTPPMAKLEGKVLQLEKERDELKQRLSRLSVQATHRLAEIRLLPAITPRDRAVEFRLQR
;
A
#
# COMPACT_ATOMS: atom_id res chain seq x y z
N MET A 1 -30.57 8.77 -30.73
CA MET A 1 -30.11 7.55 -30.02
C MET A 1 -29.04 7.83 -28.95
N PHE A 2 -27.98 8.61 -29.24
CA PHE A 2 -26.90 8.90 -28.26
C PHE A 2 -27.34 9.62 -26.98
N ARG A 3 -28.43 10.41 -27.00
CA ARG A 3 -28.96 11.11 -25.81
C ARG A 3 -29.76 10.19 -24.87
N PHE A 4 -30.35 9.10 -25.39
CA PHE A 4 -31.03 8.09 -24.57
C PHE A 4 -30.02 7.11 -23.95
N LEU A 5 -28.95 6.77 -24.68
CA LEU A 5 -27.90 5.90 -24.17
C LEU A 5 -27.11 6.56 -23.01
N ALA A 6 -26.88 7.87 -23.08
CA ALA A 6 -26.20 8.62 -22.02
C ALA A 6 -27.03 8.75 -20.72
N VAL A 7 -28.36 8.82 -20.84
CA VAL A 7 -29.27 8.86 -19.67
C VAL A 7 -29.37 7.48 -19.02
N VAL A 8 -29.36 6.40 -19.81
CA VAL A 8 -29.35 5.01 -19.30
C VAL A 8 -27.98 4.64 -18.70
N LEU A 9 -26.86 5.04 -19.32
CA LEU A 9 -25.52 4.86 -18.73
C LEU A 9 -25.35 5.71 -17.46
N GLY A 10 -25.89 6.93 -17.43
CA GLY A 10 -25.91 7.78 -16.24
C GLY A 10 -26.72 7.18 -15.08
N ALA A 11 -27.85 6.53 -15.37
CA ALA A 11 -28.66 5.84 -14.37
C ALA A 11 -28.00 4.55 -13.84
N ILE A 12 -27.20 3.85 -14.66
CA ILE A 12 -26.47 2.64 -14.24
C ILE A 12 -25.21 3.00 -13.42
N VAL A 13 -24.54 4.12 -13.72
CA VAL A 13 -23.40 4.61 -12.92
C VAL A 13 -23.86 5.23 -11.59
N LEU A 14 -25.05 5.84 -11.54
CA LEU A 14 -25.63 6.34 -10.28
C LEU A 14 -26.19 5.21 -9.40
N ALA A 15 -26.52 4.04 -9.97
CA ALA A 15 -26.88 2.84 -9.20
C ALA A 15 -25.65 2.07 -8.64
N ALA A 16 -24.46 2.28 -9.21
CA ALA A 16 -23.22 1.64 -8.74
C ALA A 16 -22.52 2.42 -7.61
N ALA A 17 -22.90 3.67 -7.36
CA ALA A 17 -22.38 4.51 -6.27
C ALA A 17 -23.20 4.41 -4.97
N ALA A 18 -24.23 3.57 -4.94
CA ALA A 18 -24.94 3.16 -3.74
C ALA A 18 -24.73 1.66 -3.50
N ARG A 19 -23.48 1.24 -3.29
CA ARG A 19 -23.25 0.04 -2.47
C ARG A 19 -23.64 0.42 -1.05
N ALA A 20 -24.93 0.31 -0.75
CA ALA A 20 -25.35 0.18 0.63
C ALA A 20 -24.68 -1.10 1.15
N ASP A 21 -23.76 -0.97 2.11
CA ASP A 21 -23.29 -2.12 2.88
C ASP A 21 -24.51 -2.89 3.35
N GLY A 22 -24.58 -4.19 3.02
CA GLY A 22 -25.69 -5.03 3.44
C GLY A 22 -25.76 -5.07 4.98
N PRO A 23 -26.92 -5.41 5.56
CA PRO A 23 -27.04 -5.56 7.01
C PRO A 23 -26.02 -6.56 7.58
N ASP A 24 -25.64 -7.58 6.79
CA ASP A 24 -24.61 -8.56 7.15
C ASP A 24 -23.22 -7.90 7.28
N ASP A 25 -22.81 -7.06 6.32
CA ASP A 25 -21.51 -6.36 6.34
C ASP A 25 -21.45 -5.35 7.49
N GLN A 26 -22.52 -4.58 7.70
CA GLN A 26 -22.64 -3.66 8.83
C GLN A 26 -22.55 -4.40 10.17
N PHE A 27 -23.17 -5.57 10.26
CA PHE A 27 -23.12 -6.38 11.47
C PHE A 27 -21.73 -6.96 11.73
N ILE A 28 -20.97 -7.36 10.70
CA ILE A 28 -19.60 -7.84 10.86
C ILE A 28 -18.71 -6.76 11.48
N VAL A 29 -18.82 -5.52 11.01
CA VAL A 29 -18.08 -4.37 11.58
C VAL A 29 -18.42 -4.18 13.06
N VAL A 30 -19.72 -4.18 13.38
CA VAL A 30 -20.20 -4.04 14.76
C VAL A 30 -19.75 -5.20 15.64
N TYR A 31 -19.77 -6.42 15.13
CA TYR A 31 -19.33 -7.60 15.87
C TYR A 31 -17.83 -7.56 16.17
N ASN A 32 -17.02 -7.06 15.24
CA ASN A 32 -15.59 -6.83 15.48
C ASN A 32 -15.34 -5.78 16.57
N LEU A 33 -16.13 -4.70 16.60
CA LEU A 33 -16.06 -3.70 17.69
C LEU A 33 -16.40 -4.31 19.05
N ILE A 34 -17.41 -5.18 19.12
CA ILE A 34 -17.76 -5.90 20.36
C ILE A 34 -16.59 -6.80 20.80
N GLN A 35 -15.98 -7.56 19.88
CA GLN A 35 -14.83 -8.40 20.20
C GLN A 35 -13.61 -7.59 20.65
N GLN A 36 -13.36 -6.43 20.05
CA GLN A 36 -12.28 -5.53 20.46
C GLN A 36 -12.55 -4.97 21.86
N GLY A 37 -13.81 -4.60 22.16
CA GLY A 37 -14.23 -4.17 23.49
C GLY A 37 -14.04 -5.25 24.56
N ASP A 38 -14.36 -6.51 24.23
CA ASP A 38 -14.17 -7.68 25.11
C ASP A 38 -12.68 -7.98 25.38
N LYS A 39 -11.80 -7.69 24.42
CA LYS A 39 -10.34 -7.93 24.51
C LYS A 39 -9.55 -6.75 25.06
N ALA A 40 -10.14 -5.56 25.08
CA ALA A 40 -9.46 -4.35 25.52
C ALA A 40 -9.14 -4.44 27.03
N ALA A 41 -7.87 -4.21 27.37
CA ALA A 41 -7.39 -4.21 28.74
C ALA A 41 -7.72 -2.90 29.48
N ASP A 42 -7.85 -1.80 28.74
CA ASP A 42 -8.23 -0.50 29.27
C ASP A 42 -9.76 -0.35 29.32
N ARG A 43 -10.27 -0.08 30.53
CA ARG A 43 -11.71 0.07 30.80
C ARG A 43 -12.33 1.26 30.07
N LEU A 44 -11.56 2.33 29.82
CA LEU A 44 -12.06 3.49 29.07
C LEU A 44 -12.16 3.18 27.57
N ALA A 45 -11.18 2.45 27.02
CA ALA A 45 -11.22 1.96 25.65
C ALA A 45 -12.39 0.97 25.44
N SER A 46 -12.60 0.01 26.35
CA SER A 46 -13.76 -0.89 26.32
C SER A 46 -15.08 -0.11 26.32
N TYR A 47 -15.21 0.92 27.15
CA TYR A 47 -16.42 1.76 27.21
C TYR A 47 -16.72 2.41 25.85
N ARG A 48 -15.72 3.01 25.20
CA ARG A 48 -15.90 3.66 23.89
C ARG A 48 -16.29 2.67 22.78
N LEU A 49 -15.63 1.50 22.75
CA LEU A 49 -15.90 0.47 21.75
C LEU A 49 -17.32 -0.12 21.89
N TYR A 50 -17.81 -0.34 23.11
CA TYR A 50 -19.19 -0.79 23.31
C TYR A 50 -20.22 0.30 23.00
N ALA A 51 -19.91 1.58 23.26
CA ALA A 51 -20.78 2.69 22.90
C ALA A 51 -20.96 2.80 21.37
N GLU A 52 -19.85 2.68 20.63
CA GLU A 52 -19.85 2.69 19.16
C GLU A 52 -20.56 1.46 18.57
N ALA A 53 -20.34 0.28 19.15
CA ALA A 53 -21.05 -0.94 18.77
C ALA A 53 -22.56 -0.81 18.99
N LEU A 54 -23.00 -0.18 20.08
CA LEU A 54 -24.41 0.01 20.39
C LEU A 54 -25.10 0.94 19.39
N ASP A 55 -24.42 2.01 18.97
CA ASP A 55 -24.91 2.89 17.91
C ASP A 55 -24.99 2.17 16.55
N GLY A 56 -24.00 1.33 16.23
CA GLY A 56 -24.02 0.48 15.03
C GLY A 56 -25.20 -0.50 15.03
N LEU A 57 -25.45 -1.19 16.14
CA LEU A 57 -26.60 -2.10 16.28
C LEU A 57 -27.94 -1.36 16.11
N ARG A 58 -28.07 -0.15 16.67
CA ARG A 58 -29.29 0.68 16.50
C ARG A 58 -29.51 1.11 15.05
N ARG A 59 -28.44 1.40 14.30
CA ARG A 59 -28.52 1.73 12.86
C ARG A 59 -29.01 0.54 12.05
N ILE A 60 -28.47 -0.66 12.31
CA ILE A 60 -28.92 -1.89 11.63
C ILE A 60 -30.38 -2.18 11.98
N GLN A 61 -30.77 -2.06 13.25
CA GLN A 61 -32.16 -2.26 13.68
C GLN A 61 -33.15 -1.29 12.98
N LYS A 62 -32.74 -0.03 12.78
CA LYS A 62 -33.58 0.99 12.12
C LYS A 62 -33.63 0.81 10.61
N GLY A 63 -32.51 0.43 9.98
CA GLY A 63 -32.41 0.24 8.53
C GLY A 63 -32.97 -1.10 8.04
N TYR A 64 -32.88 -2.15 8.88
CA TYR A 64 -33.20 -3.53 8.53
C TYR A 64 -33.93 -4.23 9.69
N PRO A 65 -35.16 -3.83 10.02
CA PRO A 65 -35.85 -4.29 11.23
C PRO A 65 -36.13 -5.79 11.27
N ALA A 66 -36.32 -6.45 10.11
CA ALA A 66 -36.58 -7.89 10.03
C ALA A 66 -35.31 -8.77 9.95
N TRP A 67 -34.12 -8.16 9.92
CA TRP A 67 -32.86 -8.89 9.78
C TRP A 67 -32.38 -9.38 11.15
N ASN A 68 -32.33 -10.70 11.34
CA ASN A 68 -31.76 -11.38 12.52
C ASN A 68 -32.10 -10.75 13.88
N GLU A 69 -33.37 -10.40 14.09
CA GLU A 69 -33.88 -9.66 15.27
C GLU A 69 -33.39 -10.22 16.61
N ARG A 70 -33.37 -11.55 16.75
CA ARG A 70 -32.91 -12.23 17.97
C ARG A 70 -31.45 -11.92 18.29
N VAL A 71 -30.60 -11.85 17.26
CA VAL A 71 -29.17 -11.58 17.40
C VAL A 71 -28.94 -10.11 17.74
N ILE A 72 -29.61 -9.20 17.04
CA ILE A 72 -29.51 -7.75 17.34
C ILE A 72 -30.00 -7.46 18.75
N ASN A 73 -31.16 -7.97 19.15
CA ASN A 73 -31.71 -7.73 20.49
C ASN A 73 -30.80 -8.31 21.59
N TYR A 74 -30.23 -9.50 21.36
CA TYR A 74 -29.24 -10.07 22.26
C TYR A 74 -27.98 -9.20 22.38
N ARG A 75 -27.43 -8.74 21.24
CA ARG A 75 -26.21 -7.91 21.22
C ARG A 75 -26.43 -6.51 21.78
N LEU A 76 -27.62 -5.92 21.58
CA LEU A 76 -28.01 -4.66 22.18
C LEU A 76 -28.03 -4.76 23.70
N ARG A 77 -28.65 -5.82 24.24
CA ARG A 77 -28.66 -6.08 25.68
C ARG A 77 -27.25 -6.34 26.21
N TYR A 78 -26.46 -7.15 25.51
CA TYR A 78 -25.08 -7.42 25.88
C TYR A 78 -24.23 -6.15 25.97
N CYS A 79 -24.29 -5.27 24.96
CA CYS A 79 -23.53 -4.02 24.99
C CYS A 79 -24.04 -3.06 26.07
N ALA A 80 -25.36 -3.01 26.30
CA ALA A 80 -25.95 -2.21 27.37
C ALA A 80 -25.50 -2.68 28.77
N ASP A 81 -25.50 -3.99 29.02
CA ASP A 81 -25.05 -4.58 30.28
C ASP A 81 -23.55 -4.30 30.51
N LYS A 82 -22.73 -4.40 29.45
CA LYS A 82 -21.30 -4.07 29.51
C LYS A 82 -21.05 -2.59 29.78
N LEU A 83 -21.82 -1.69 29.18
CA LEU A 83 -21.73 -0.25 29.44
C LEU A 83 -22.18 0.12 30.86
N ALA A 84 -23.23 -0.51 31.37
CA ALA A 84 -23.67 -0.32 32.75
C ALA A 84 -22.59 -0.76 33.75
N ALA A 85 -21.92 -1.88 33.51
CA ALA A 85 -20.80 -2.35 34.32
C ALA A 85 -19.53 -1.46 34.23
N LEU A 86 -19.45 -0.59 33.23
CA LEU A 86 -18.34 0.33 32.98
C LEU A 86 -18.70 1.80 33.26
N GLN A 87 -19.90 2.06 33.80
CA GLN A 87 -20.45 3.41 33.96
C GLN A 87 -19.63 4.30 34.92
N ASP A 88 -18.95 3.71 35.91
CA ASP A 88 -18.07 4.41 36.85
C ASP A 88 -16.86 5.08 36.16
N VAL A 89 -16.40 4.52 35.04
CA VAL A 89 -15.25 5.02 34.27
C VAL A 89 -15.63 6.26 33.44
N ALA A 90 -16.89 6.33 32.99
CA ALA A 90 -17.41 7.49 32.25
C ALA A 90 -17.54 8.74 33.17
N VAL A 91 -17.92 8.55 34.43
CA VAL A 91 -18.04 9.65 35.41
C VAL A 91 -16.67 10.15 35.88
N ALA A 92 -15.66 9.27 35.94
CA ALA A 92 -14.29 9.64 36.27
C ALA A 92 -13.59 10.45 35.16
N ALA A 93 -13.91 10.20 33.88
CA ALA A 93 -13.33 10.89 32.73
C ALA A 93 -13.83 12.33 32.54
N VAL A 94 -15.03 12.66 33.01
CA VAL A 94 -15.63 14.02 32.90
C VAL A 94 -15.13 14.98 33.99
N ARG A 95 -14.52 14.47 35.08
CA ARG A 95 -14.07 15.27 36.23
C ARG A 95 -12.68 15.89 36.12
N LYS A 96 -12.07 15.95 34.94
CA LYS A 96 -10.76 16.58 34.76
C LYS A 96 -10.79 17.68 33.68
N PRO A 97 -10.86 18.96 34.07
CA PRO A 97 -10.43 20.07 33.23
C PRO A 97 -8.96 20.41 33.52
N ASP A 98 -8.19 20.30 32.45
CA ASP A 98 -7.04 21.07 31.96
C ASP A 98 -6.00 21.79 32.83
N ALA A 99 -4.82 21.86 32.19
CA ALA A 99 -3.78 22.88 32.25
C ALA A 99 -2.69 22.83 33.34
N ALA A 100 -1.53 22.35 32.86
CA ALA A 100 -0.26 23.07 32.85
C ALA A 100 0.37 23.51 34.18
N GLN A 101 1.51 22.88 34.47
CA GLN A 101 2.53 23.42 35.36
C GLN A 101 3.73 23.87 34.52
N PRO A 102 4.41 24.95 34.93
CA PRO A 102 5.86 24.83 34.99
C PRO A 102 6.46 25.33 36.32
N ALA A 103 7.53 24.62 36.71
CA ALA A 103 8.75 25.07 37.40
C ALA A 103 8.67 25.73 38.81
N ALA A 104 9.11 24.95 39.80
CA ALA A 104 10.31 25.12 40.64
C ALA A 104 10.67 26.48 41.31
N GLY A 105 11.03 26.39 42.61
CA GLY A 105 11.91 27.32 43.35
C GLY A 105 11.31 27.75 44.70
N SER A 106 11.61 27.12 45.84
CA SER A 106 12.83 27.19 46.70
C SER A 106 12.73 28.22 47.84
N GLY A 107 12.72 27.71 49.08
CA GLY A 107 13.39 28.28 50.27
C GLY A 107 12.80 29.52 50.96
N GLU A 108 12.02 29.30 52.02
CA GLU A 108 11.97 30.19 53.22
C GLU A 108 13.14 29.84 54.15
N PRO A 109 13.69 30.74 55.01
CA PRO A 109 12.92 31.63 55.88
C PRO A 109 13.54 33.03 56.10
N PRO A 110 12.76 34.03 56.56
CA PRO A 110 12.85 34.45 57.97
C PRO A 110 11.54 35.08 58.50
N GLY A 111 10.44 34.31 58.56
CA GLY A 111 9.13 34.82 59.03
C GLY A 111 8.26 33.83 59.82
N GLU A 112 8.60 32.55 59.79
CA GLU A 112 7.82 31.47 60.41
C GLU A 112 7.68 31.62 61.94
N VAL A 113 8.71 32.17 62.61
CA VAL A 113 8.66 32.47 64.05
C VAL A 113 7.70 33.64 64.36
N LEU A 114 7.59 34.63 63.47
CA LEU A 114 6.65 35.75 63.65
C LEU A 114 5.21 35.31 63.42
N ALA A 115 4.96 34.43 62.45
CA ALA A 115 3.65 33.82 62.21
C ALA A 115 3.21 32.94 63.39
N GLN A 116 4.13 32.12 63.92
CA GLN A 116 3.91 31.33 65.13
C GLN A 116 3.68 32.22 66.36
N LEU A 117 4.38 33.35 66.47
CA LEU A 117 4.16 34.30 67.57
C LEU A 117 2.78 34.97 67.47
N THR A 118 2.30 35.31 66.27
CA THR A 118 0.94 35.85 66.08
C THR A 118 -0.15 34.82 66.36
N GLU A 119 0.08 33.56 66.00
CA GLU A 119 -0.81 32.44 66.30
C GLU A 119 -0.87 32.18 67.82
N LEU A 120 0.28 32.13 68.50
CA LEU A 120 0.33 32.01 69.96
C LEU A 120 -0.35 33.21 70.65
N ASN A 121 -0.17 34.43 70.14
CA ASN A 121 -0.84 35.61 70.69
C ASN A 121 -2.37 35.54 70.50
N GLY A 122 -2.82 34.98 69.37
CA GLY A 122 -4.24 34.68 69.12
C GLY A 122 -4.78 33.67 70.11
N GLN A 123 -4.06 32.58 70.35
CA GLN A 123 -4.43 31.55 71.30
C GLN A 123 -4.43 32.06 72.75
N ILE A 124 -3.48 32.92 73.14
CA ILE A 124 -3.47 33.55 74.46
C ILE A 124 -4.68 34.46 74.64
N ARG A 125 -5.11 35.19 73.59
CA ARG A 125 -6.32 36.02 73.65
C ARG A 125 -7.60 35.18 73.73
N ALA A 126 -7.67 34.09 72.97
CA ALA A 126 -8.78 33.15 73.02
C ALA A 126 -8.89 32.46 74.39
N LEU A 127 -7.76 31.96 74.92
CA LEU A 127 -7.70 31.40 76.28
C LEU A 127 -8.01 32.45 77.35
N ALA A 128 -7.64 33.72 77.16
CA ALA A 128 -8.00 34.80 78.08
C ALA A 128 -9.50 35.15 78.04
N SER A 129 -10.15 35.11 76.86
CA SER A 129 -11.62 35.26 76.77
C SER A 129 -12.35 34.06 77.37
N ASP A 130 -11.87 32.84 77.10
CA ASP A 130 -12.45 31.61 77.64
C ASP A 130 -12.27 31.57 79.15
N LYS A 131 -11.11 31.97 79.67
CA LYS A 131 -10.89 32.13 81.11
C LYS A 131 -11.84 33.16 81.70
N ARG A 132 -12.13 34.28 81.05
CA ARG A 132 -13.13 35.25 81.54
C ARG A 132 -14.54 34.68 81.52
N VAL A 133 -14.92 33.92 80.49
CA VAL A 133 -16.23 33.25 80.43
C VAL A 133 -16.32 32.19 81.50
N LEU A 134 -15.27 31.41 81.72
CA LEU A 134 -15.22 30.40 82.76
C LEU A 134 -15.19 31.02 84.15
N GLU A 135 -14.47 32.12 84.38
CA GLU A 135 -14.50 32.87 85.64
C GLU A 135 -15.85 33.55 85.87
N ALA A 136 -16.53 34.02 84.81
CA ALA A 136 -17.90 34.54 84.89
C ALA A 136 -18.91 33.43 85.20
N LYS A 137 -18.82 32.28 84.55
CA LYS A 137 -19.64 31.09 84.85
C LYS A 137 -19.32 30.49 86.21
N LEU A 138 -18.06 30.53 86.64
CA LEU A 138 -17.64 30.09 87.97
C LEU A 138 -18.15 31.06 89.02
N ARG A 139 -18.11 32.37 88.78
CA ARG A 139 -18.75 33.37 89.64
C ARG A 139 -20.26 33.18 89.67
N GLU A 140 -20.90 33.01 88.53
CA GLU A 140 -22.35 32.76 88.42
C GLU A 140 -22.74 31.48 89.16
N ALA A 141 -21.97 30.40 89.03
CA ALA A 141 -22.18 29.14 89.76
C ALA A 141 -21.81 29.23 91.26
N LEU A 142 -20.84 30.07 91.64
CA LEU A 142 -20.46 30.31 93.04
C LEU A 142 -21.38 31.32 93.74
N THR A 143 -22.06 32.21 93.00
CA THR A 143 -23.15 33.07 93.50
C THR A 143 -24.51 32.39 93.44
N ALA A 144 -24.67 31.36 92.60
CA ALA A 144 -25.74 30.37 92.69
C ALA A 144 -25.40 29.29 93.74
N GLN A 145 -24.87 29.73 94.88
CA GLN A 145 -24.81 28.91 96.08
C GLN A 145 -26.26 28.59 96.48
N PRO A 146 -26.65 27.31 96.62
CA PRO A 146 -27.98 26.98 97.11
C PRO A 146 -28.16 27.66 98.48
N ALA A 147 -29.26 28.40 98.64
CA ALA A 147 -29.68 28.87 99.95
C ALA A 147 -29.67 27.66 100.92
N PRO A 148 -29.23 27.83 102.18
CA PRO A 148 -29.20 26.73 103.14
C PRO A 148 -30.60 26.08 103.15
N ILE A 149 -30.66 24.81 102.72
CA ILE A 149 -31.91 24.06 102.71
C ILE A 149 -32.43 24.07 104.14
N ASP A 150 -33.60 24.66 104.34
CA ASP A 150 -34.24 24.76 105.64
C ASP A 150 -34.49 23.31 106.12
N PRO A 151 -34.04 22.90 107.33
CA PRO A 151 -34.18 21.51 107.80
C PRO A 151 -35.63 20.99 107.75
N ARG A 152 -36.62 21.90 107.75
CA ARG A 152 -38.04 21.58 107.59
C ARG A 152 -38.40 21.08 106.19
N GLU A 153 -37.85 21.66 105.13
CA GLU A 153 -38.11 21.22 103.76
C GLU A 153 -37.45 19.88 103.48
N LEU A 154 -36.26 19.65 104.06
CA LEU A 154 -35.61 18.34 104.04
C LEU A 154 -36.46 17.27 104.75
N HIS A 155 -36.98 17.56 105.95
CA HIS A 155 -37.89 16.64 106.64
C HIS A 155 -39.17 16.37 105.85
N ALA A 156 -39.79 17.39 105.26
CA ALA A 156 -40.96 17.21 104.41
C ALA A 156 -40.67 16.35 103.17
N ALA A 157 -39.48 16.51 102.57
CA ALA A 157 -39.04 15.67 101.45
C ALA A 157 -38.76 14.22 101.90
N VAL A 158 -38.15 14.03 103.08
CA VAL A 158 -37.91 12.71 103.67
C VAL A 158 -39.23 12.00 103.99
N ASP A 159 -40.20 12.70 104.57
CA ASP A 159 -41.55 12.16 104.84
C ASP A 159 -42.27 11.78 103.55
N LYS A 160 -42.15 12.60 102.50
CA LYS A 160 -42.72 12.29 101.19
C LYS A 160 -42.03 11.09 100.53
N ILE A 161 -40.71 10.95 100.67
CA ILE A 161 -39.97 9.78 100.21
C ILE A 161 -40.42 8.54 100.97
N ALA A 162 -40.57 8.63 102.30
CA ALA A 162 -41.06 7.53 103.13
C ALA A 162 -42.50 7.13 102.75
N ALA A 163 -43.38 8.09 102.51
CA ALA A 163 -44.74 7.86 102.03
C ALA A 163 -44.73 7.19 100.64
N LEU A 164 -43.95 7.70 99.69
CA LEU A 164 -43.83 7.11 98.36
C LEU A 164 -43.20 5.71 98.38
N GLN A 165 -42.24 5.47 99.26
CA GLN A 165 -41.66 4.14 99.48
C GLN A 165 -42.70 3.17 100.05
N SER A 166 -43.54 3.63 100.99
CA SER A 166 -44.64 2.82 101.53
C SER A 166 -45.69 2.51 100.46
N THR A 167 -46.07 3.47 99.61
CA THR A 167 -47.01 3.24 98.52
C THR A 167 -46.41 2.34 97.46
N ASN A 168 -45.12 2.50 97.14
CA ASN A 168 -44.43 1.61 96.22
C ASN A 168 -44.36 0.19 96.77
N ARG A 169 -44.14 0.01 98.08
CA ARG A 169 -44.18 -1.31 98.72
C ARG A 169 -45.56 -1.93 98.61
N VAL A 170 -46.63 -1.16 98.87
CA VAL A 170 -48.01 -1.64 98.71
C VAL A 170 -48.32 -1.98 97.26
N LEU A 171 -47.93 -1.13 96.30
CA LEU A 171 -48.14 -1.38 94.88
C LEU A 171 -47.35 -2.59 94.39
N LEU A 172 -46.10 -2.78 94.84
CA LEU A 172 -45.30 -3.98 94.58
C LEU A 172 -46.00 -5.22 95.11
N THR A 173 -46.47 -5.22 96.37
CA THR A 173 -47.19 -6.37 96.92
C THR A 173 -48.50 -6.67 96.18
N LYS A 174 -49.21 -5.62 95.71
CA LYS A 174 -50.41 -5.79 94.88
C LYS A 174 -50.08 -6.32 93.48
N LEU A 175 -48.97 -5.88 92.88
CA LEU A 175 -48.51 -6.37 91.59
C LEU A 175 -48.09 -7.85 91.72
N GLU A 176 -47.33 -8.20 92.75
CA GLU A 176 -46.95 -9.58 93.05
C GLU A 176 -48.18 -10.47 93.29
N SER A 177 -49.18 -9.97 94.02
CA SER A 177 -50.46 -10.67 94.20
C SER A 177 -51.22 -10.84 92.88
N GLN A 178 -51.32 -9.80 92.06
CA GLN A 178 -51.97 -9.88 90.74
C GLN A 178 -51.22 -10.77 89.76
N GLU A 179 -49.88 -10.78 89.80
CA GLU A 179 -49.05 -11.68 89.02
C GLU A 179 -49.20 -13.13 89.49
N GLY A 180 -49.29 -13.37 90.81
CA GLY A 180 -49.57 -14.69 91.37
C GLY A 180 -50.94 -15.21 90.96
N GLU A 181 -51.99 -14.39 91.03
CA GLU A 181 -53.33 -14.75 90.57
C GLU A 181 -53.38 -15.00 89.06
N ARG A 182 -52.71 -14.16 88.25
CA ARG A 182 -52.59 -14.37 86.80
C ARG A 182 -51.84 -15.65 86.48
N LYS A 183 -50.73 -15.95 87.16
CA LYS A 183 -50.00 -17.21 86.98
C LYS A 183 -50.87 -18.41 87.34
N ASN A 184 -51.57 -18.38 88.47
CA ASN A 184 -52.48 -19.45 88.87
C ASN A 184 -53.64 -19.66 87.88
N LEU A 185 -54.20 -18.57 87.33
CA LEU A 185 -55.25 -18.65 86.30
C LEU A 185 -54.70 -19.19 84.98
N VAL A 186 -53.51 -18.75 84.57
CA VAL A 186 -52.83 -19.29 83.38
C VAL A 186 -52.52 -20.77 83.56
N ASP A 187 -51.98 -21.19 84.68
CA ASP A 187 -51.69 -22.60 84.98
C ASP A 187 -52.96 -23.45 84.99
N LYS A 188 -54.08 -22.92 85.50
CA LYS A 188 -55.37 -23.61 85.50
C LYS A 188 -55.96 -23.72 84.09
N VAL A 189 -55.91 -22.66 83.28
CA VAL A 189 -56.39 -22.68 81.89
C VAL A 189 -55.54 -23.63 81.05
N VAL A 190 -54.20 -23.58 81.20
CA VAL A 190 -53.27 -24.49 80.52
C VAL A 190 -53.52 -25.94 80.96
N ALA A 191 -53.79 -26.20 82.24
CA ALA A 191 -54.12 -27.54 82.72
C ALA A 191 -55.47 -28.04 82.18
N GLU A 192 -56.51 -27.20 82.13
CA GLU A 192 -57.82 -27.55 81.55
C GLU A 192 -57.74 -27.78 80.04
N GLU A 193 -56.97 -26.97 79.31
CA GLU A 193 -56.70 -27.15 77.88
C GLU A 193 -55.91 -28.44 77.63
N ALA A 194 -54.87 -28.73 78.42
CA ALA A 194 -54.12 -29.97 78.33
C ALA A 194 -54.99 -31.20 78.64
N GLN A 195 -55.90 -31.11 79.61
CA GLN A 195 -56.86 -32.18 79.92
C GLN A 195 -57.86 -32.40 78.78
N LYS A 196 -58.39 -31.33 78.18
CA LYS A 196 -59.27 -31.42 77.00
C LYS A 196 -58.56 -32.05 75.81
N ALA A 197 -57.33 -31.61 75.52
CA ALA A 197 -56.51 -32.21 74.46
C ALA A 197 -56.22 -33.70 74.73
N LEU A 198 -55.94 -34.08 75.98
CA LEU A 198 -55.77 -35.50 76.36
C LEU A 198 -57.06 -36.33 76.23
N ALA A 199 -58.21 -35.75 76.55
CA ALA A 199 -59.50 -36.43 76.37
C ALA A 199 -59.84 -36.61 74.89
N GLU A 200 -59.58 -35.58 74.07
CA GLU A 200 -59.83 -35.62 72.62
C GLU A 200 -58.89 -36.60 71.92
N THR A 201 -57.60 -36.61 72.26
CA THR A 201 -56.65 -37.61 71.73
C THR A 201 -57.00 -39.04 72.15
N ARG A 202 -57.48 -39.26 73.39
CA ARG A 202 -57.99 -40.58 73.80
C ARG A 202 -59.21 -40.99 73.00
N ARG A 203 -60.12 -40.06 72.70
CA ARG A 203 -61.29 -40.32 71.86
C ARG A 203 -60.87 -40.67 70.43
N GLN A 204 -60.00 -39.87 69.82
CA GLN A 204 -59.45 -40.13 68.49
C GLN A 204 -58.71 -41.48 68.44
N LEU A 205 -57.95 -41.83 69.48
CA LEU A 205 -57.30 -43.15 69.58
C LEU A 205 -58.32 -44.29 69.67
N GLY A 206 -59.43 -44.09 70.38
CA GLY A 206 -60.54 -45.05 70.43
C GLY A 206 -61.20 -45.25 69.07
N GLU A 207 -61.48 -44.16 68.36
CA GLU A 207 -62.04 -44.18 67.01
C GLU A 207 -61.07 -44.82 66.01
N GLN A 208 -59.77 -44.51 66.09
CA GLN A 208 -58.73 -45.16 65.27
C GLN A 208 -58.61 -46.65 65.56
N LYS A 209 -58.70 -47.08 66.82
CA LYS A 209 -58.70 -48.51 67.17
C LYS A 209 -59.93 -49.22 66.61
N GLN A 210 -61.10 -48.60 66.66
CA GLN A 210 -62.32 -49.17 66.05
C GLN A 210 -62.22 -49.22 64.53
N ALA A 211 -61.68 -48.19 63.88
CA ALA A 211 -61.42 -48.18 62.45
C ALA A 211 -60.40 -49.26 62.05
N ALA A 212 -59.32 -49.42 62.82
CA ALA A 212 -58.33 -50.46 62.61
C ALA A 212 -58.94 -51.87 62.76
N ALA A 213 -59.76 -52.10 63.78
CA ALA A 213 -60.45 -53.38 63.96
C ALA A 213 -61.43 -53.69 62.83
N ARG A 214 -62.16 -52.69 62.31
CA ARG A 214 -63.02 -52.85 61.13
C ARG A 214 -62.21 -53.18 59.88
N LEU A 215 -61.12 -52.45 59.64
CA LEU A 215 -60.22 -52.74 58.52
C LEU A 215 -59.58 -54.13 58.64
N GLU A 216 -59.28 -54.59 59.85
CA GLU A 216 -58.76 -55.94 60.07
C GLU A 216 -59.81 -57.02 59.80
N GLN A 217 -61.07 -56.80 60.19
CA GLN A 217 -62.19 -57.68 59.83
C GLN A 217 -62.42 -57.71 58.31
N GLU A 218 -62.46 -56.54 57.66
CA GLU A 218 -62.59 -56.45 56.20
C GLU A 218 -61.41 -57.10 55.49
N ARG A 219 -60.18 -56.92 56.00
CA ARG A 219 -58.99 -57.62 55.48
C ARG A 219 -59.11 -59.13 55.63
N ALA A 220 -59.52 -59.63 56.80
CA ALA A 220 -59.70 -61.06 57.00
C ALA A 220 -60.79 -61.64 56.08
N GLU A 221 -61.88 -60.90 55.84
CA GLU A 221 -62.92 -61.30 54.91
C GLU A 221 -62.42 -61.30 53.46
N VAL A 222 -61.71 -60.25 53.03
CA VAL A 222 -61.12 -60.16 51.69
C VAL A 222 -60.05 -61.24 51.49
N GLU A 223 -59.19 -61.48 52.47
CA GLU A 223 -58.21 -62.57 52.44
C GLU A 223 -58.90 -63.94 52.40
N GLY A 224 -59.99 -64.12 53.15
CA GLY A 224 -60.81 -65.32 53.10
C GLY A 224 -61.43 -65.54 51.70
N ARG A 225 -62.00 -64.49 51.11
CA ARG A 225 -62.53 -64.52 49.74
C ARG A 225 -61.42 -64.77 48.72
N LEU A 226 -60.25 -64.17 48.90
CA LEU A 226 -59.08 -64.36 48.04
C LEU A 226 -58.57 -65.80 48.13
N ARG A 227 -58.46 -66.37 49.34
CA ARG A 227 -58.07 -67.76 49.53
C ARG A 227 -59.08 -68.72 48.91
N ARG A 228 -60.40 -68.46 49.06
CA ARG A 228 -61.43 -69.25 48.39
C ARG A 228 -61.34 -69.14 46.87
N LEU A 229 -61.27 -67.94 46.31
CA LEU A 229 -61.05 -67.74 44.88
C LEU A 229 -59.76 -68.43 44.41
N GLN A 230 -58.70 -68.37 45.19
CA GLN A 230 -57.42 -69.02 44.90
C GLN A 230 -57.55 -70.54 44.89
N THR A 231 -58.30 -71.12 45.82
CA THR A 231 -58.40 -72.58 46.02
C THR A 231 -59.51 -73.21 45.18
N GLU A 232 -60.69 -72.61 45.13
CA GLU A 232 -61.88 -73.14 44.47
C GLU A 232 -61.93 -72.81 42.97
N SER A 233 -61.32 -71.70 42.54
CA SER A 233 -61.40 -71.27 41.13
C SER A 233 -60.02 -71.26 40.46
N LEU A 234 -59.05 -70.54 41.01
CA LEU A 234 -57.77 -70.30 40.36
C LEU A 234 -56.86 -71.52 40.30
N GLN A 235 -56.75 -72.32 41.38
CA GLN A 235 -55.93 -73.54 41.34
C GLN A 235 -56.49 -74.61 40.39
N PRO A 236 -57.80 -74.95 40.42
CA PRO A 236 -58.40 -75.86 39.46
C PRO A 236 -58.26 -75.36 38.02
N LEU A 237 -58.55 -74.08 37.76
CA LEU A 237 -58.37 -73.49 36.44
C LEU A 237 -56.91 -73.47 35.99
N LYS A 238 -55.95 -73.26 36.90
CA LYS A 238 -54.52 -73.32 36.56
C LYS A 238 -54.07 -74.75 36.24
N LEU A 239 -54.52 -75.73 37.02
CA LEU A 239 -54.25 -77.13 36.73
C LEU A 239 -54.89 -77.53 35.40
N GLU A 240 -56.15 -77.17 35.15
CA GLU A 240 -56.83 -77.40 33.87
C GLU A 240 -56.13 -76.68 32.71
N ASN A 241 -55.69 -75.43 32.90
CA ASN A 241 -54.95 -74.70 31.87
C ASN A 241 -53.56 -75.32 31.62
N GLN A 242 -52.92 -75.87 32.65
CA GLN A 242 -51.67 -76.60 32.51
C GLN A 242 -51.91 -77.92 31.75
N THR A 243 -52.93 -78.70 32.11
CA THR A 243 -53.30 -79.92 31.40
C THR A 243 -53.69 -79.63 29.94
N LEU A 244 -54.45 -78.55 29.68
CA LEU A 244 -54.78 -78.10 28.32
C LEU A 244 -53.54 -77.62 27.58
N LYS A 245 -52.60 -76.94 28.24
CA LYS A 245 -51.32 -76.53 27.63
C LYS A 245 -50.46 -77.74 27.31
N ASP A 246 -50.40 -78.73 28.18
CA ASP A 246 -49.63 -79.96 27.97
C ASP A 246 -50.27 -80.77 26.84
N GLN A 247 -51.60 -80.90 26.81
CA GLN A 247 -52.34 -81.49 25.68
C GLN A 247 -52.15 -80.71 24.37
N VAL A 248 -52.16 -79.37 24.41
CA VAL A 248 -51.89 -78.53 23.23
C VAL A 248 -50.43 -78.57 22.82
N ALA A 249 -49.49 -78.72 23.75
CA ALA A 249 -48.07 -78.86 23.46
C ALA A 249 -47.76 -80.24 22.86
N GLU A 250 -48.39 -81.29 23.35
CA GLU A 250 -48.34 -82.65 22.81
C GLU A 250 -48.97 -82.68 21.40
N LEU A 251 -50.15 -82.07 21.22
CA LEU A 251 -50.78 -81.89 19.90
C LEU A 251 -50.00 -80.97 18.94
N ARG A 252 -49.22 -79.99 19.44
CA ARG A 252 -48.40 -79.08 18.61
C ARG A 252 -47.00 -79.61 18.30
N SER A 253 -46.42 -80.39 19.20
CA SER A 253 -45.14 -81.08 19.02
C SER A 253 -45.25 -82.18 17.96
N ASP A 254 -46.38 -82.89 17.96
CA ASP A 254 -46.59 -84.04 17.08
C ASP A 254 -47.29 -83.70 15.76
N THR A 255 -47.60 -82.41 15.50
CA THR A 255 -48.20 -81.98 14.23
C THR A 255 -47.26 -81.15 13.36
N GLU A 256 -47.26 -81.46 12.06
CA GLU A 256 -46.54 -80.77 10.96
C GLU A 256 -46.60 -79.23 11.06
N LYS A 257 -47.72 -78.69 11.55
CA LYS A 257 -47.97 -77.25 11.70
C LYS A 257 -47.09 -76.57 12.75
N GLY A 258 -46.76 -77.25 13.85
CA GLY A 258 -45.87 -76.70 14.89
C GLY A 258 -44.44 -76.51 14.38
N ARG A 259 -43.94 -77.49 13.62
CA ARG A 259 -42.63 -77.42 12.94
C ARG A 259 -42.60 -76.32 11.87
N GLN A 260 -43.69 -76.13 11.13
CA GLN A 260 -43.81 -75.04 10.15
C GLN A 260 -43.78 -73.64 10.78
N VAL A 261 -44.44 -73.43 11.93
CA VAL A 261 -44.42 -72.12 12.61
C VAL A 261 -43.02 -71.80 13.17
N ALA A 262 -42.30 -72.79 13.68
CA ALA A 262 -40.92 -72.62 14.13
C ALA A 262 -39.98 -72.27 12.96
N ASP A 263 -40.10 -72.97 11.82
CA ASP A 263 -39.30 -72.67 10.61
C ASP A 263 -39.61 -71.28 10.06
N LEU A 264 -40.89 -70.88 10.00
CA LEU A 264 -41.29 -69.53 9.56
C LEU A 264 -40.75 -68.43 10.49
N SER A 265 -40.73 -68.67 11.81
CA SER A 265 -40.17 -67.72 12.79
C SER A 265 -38.65 -67.58 12.65
N ALA A 266 -37.95 -68.70 12.41
CA ALA A 266 -36.51 -68.69 12.12
C ALA A 266 -36.20 -67.98 10.79
N ARG A 267 -37.04 -68.15 9.77
CA ARG A 267 -36.92 -67.41 8.50
C ARG A 267 -37.18 -65.93 8.67
N LEU A 268 -38.19 -65.54 9.45
CA LEU A 268 -38.52 -64.13 9.70
C LEU A 268 -37.37 -63.41 10.41
N THR A 269 -36.80 -64.01 11.45
CA THR A 269 -35.63 -63.45 12.17
C THR A 269 -34.39 -63.37 11.27
N LYS A 270 -34.15 -64.38 10.43
CA LYS A 270 -33.08 -64.35 9.42
C LYS A 270 -33.27 -63.21 8.41
N VAL A 271 -34.49 -63.00 7.91
CA VAL A 271 -34.81 -61.89 6.99
C VAL A 271 -34.67 -60.53 7.69
N GLN A 272 -35.12 -60.41 8.94
CA GLN A 272 -34.97 -59.17 9.73
C GLN A 272 -33.50 -58.80 9.94
N SER A 273 -32.67 -59.76 10.36
CA SER A 273 -31.23 -59.53 10.53
C SER A 273 -30.52 -59.20 9.22
N GLY A 274 -30.91 -59.84 8.10
CA GLY A 274 -30.43 -59.50 6.77
C GLY A 274 -30.81 -58.09 6.33
N LEU A 275 -32.03 -57.66 6.63
CA LEU A 275 -32.54 -56.32 6.31
C LEU A 275 -31.83 -55.24 7.14
N GLU A 276 -31.55 -55.49 8.41
CA GLU A 276 -30.72 -54.60 9.25
C GLU A 276 -29.27 -54.53 8.73
N GLY A 277 -28.70 -55.66 8.31
CA GLY A 277 -27.38 -55.71 7.67
C GLY A 277 -27.33 -54.87 6.39
N MET A 278 -28.33 -55.01 5.52
CA MET A 278 -28.45 -54.23 4.29
C MET A 278 -28.68 -52.74 4.56
N LYS A 279 -29.44 -52.38 5.60
CA LYS A 279 -29.61 -50.97 6.01
C LYS A 279 -28.27 -50.35 6.44
N ARG A 280 -27.51 -51.04 7.30
CA ARG A 280 -26.18 -50.58 7.72
C ARG A 280 -25.20 -50.49 6.55
N ALA A 281 -25.25 -51.42 5.61
CA ALA A 281 -24.43 -51.35 4.39
C ALA A 281 -24.80 -50.14 3.52
N ASN A 282 -26.09 -49.87 3.33
CA ASN A 282 -26.57 -48.70 2.60
C ASN A 282 -26.19 -47.38 3.30
N GLU A 283 -26.27 -47.31 4.62
CA GLU A 283 -25.81 -46.15 5.40
C GLU A 283 -24.32 -45.89 5.19
N ARG A 284 -23.49 -46.95 5.22
CA ARG A 284 -22.05 -46.83 4.93
C ARG A 284 -21.79 -46.32 3.51
N LEU A 285 -22.45 -46.92 2.52
CA LEU A 285 -22.32 -46.48 1.12
C LEU A 285 -22.80 -45.03 0.93
N ALA A 286 -23.81 -44.58 1.66
CA ALA A 286 -24.27 -43.19 1.60
C ALA A 286 -23.22 -42.22 2.17
N VAL A 287 -22.55 -42.60 3.26
CA VAL A 287 -21.44 -41.81 3.83
C VAL A 287 -20.24 -41.79 2.89
N GLU A 288 -19.83 -42.93 2.34
CA GLU A 288 -18.74 -43.03 1.37
C GLU A 288 -19.03 -42.21 0.11
N LYS A 289 -20.25 -42.33 -0.42
CA LYS A 289 -20.70 -41.50 -1.56
C LYS A 289 -20.62 -40.01 -1.22
N GLY A 290 -21.10 -39.58 -0.05
CA GLY A 290 -21.01 -38.19 0.37
C GLY A 290 -19.56 -37.69 0.54
N ALA A 291 -18.64 -38.56 0.99
CA ALA A 291 -17.22 -38.24 1.07
C ALA A 291 -16.57 -38.12 -0.31
N LEU A 292 -16.87 -39.04 -1.23
CA LEU A 292 -16.38 -39.02 -2.61
C LEU A 292 -16.93 -37.81 -3.39
N GLU A 293 -18.19 -37.45 -3.19
CA GLU A 293 -18.79 -36.24 -3.79
C GLU A 293 -18.08 -34.97 -3.32
N LYS A 294 -17.74 -34.87 -2.03
CA LYS A 294 -16.93 -33.76 -1.50
C LYS A 294 -15.53 -33.73 -2.11
N GLN A 295 -14.85 -34.88 -2.20
CA GLN A 295 -13.53 -34.96 -2.81
C GLN A 295 -13.55 -34.57 -4.29
N LEU A 296 -14.60 -34.93 -5.04
CA LEU A 296 -14.76 -34.52 -6.43
C LEU A 296 -14.97 -33.01 -6.57
N GLU A 297 -15.72 -32.39 -5.65
CA GLU A 297 -15.93 -30.94 -5.64
C GLU A 297 -14.64 -30.19 -5.27
N ASP A 298 -13.90 -30.67 -4.27
CA ASP A 298 -12.59 -30.13 -3.89
C ASP A 298 -11.56 -30.24 -5.03
N LEU A 299 -11.58 -31.33 -5.79
CA LEU A 299 -10.71 -31.48 -6.97
C LEU A 299 -11.11 -30.55 -8.11
N ARG A 300 -12.41 -30.36 -8.35
CA ARG A 300 -12.91 -29.42 -9.37
C ARG A 300 -12.57 -27.98 -9.04
N THR A 301 -12.74 -27.59 -7.78
CA THR A 301 -12.39 -26.23 -7.31
C THR A 301 -10.89 -25.98 -7.44
N ARG A 302 -10.03 -26.92 -7.00
CA ARG A 302 -8.58 -26.82 -7.21
C ARG A 302 -8.18 -26.73 -8.67
N GLN A 303 -8.77 -27.54 -9.55
CA GLN A 303 -8.49 -27.46 -10.99
C GLN A 303 -8.94 -26.12 -11.60
N ALA A 304 -10.07 -25.56 -11.15
CA ALA A 304 -10.52 -24.25 -11.57
C ALA A 304 -9.57 -23.14 -11.07
N GLU A 305 -9.12 -23.20 -9.82
CA GLU A 305 -8.14 -22.27 -9.24
C GLU A 305 -6.80 -22.32 -9.97
N GLU A 306 -6.25 -23.51 -10.21
CA GLU A 306 -5.02 -23.69 -10.99
C GLU A 306 -5.18 -23.17 -12.43
N GLY A 307 -6.33 -23.38 -13.04
CA GLY A 307 -6.70 -22.82 -14.35
C GLY A 307 -6.68 -21.29 -14.34
N ILE A 308 -7.34 -20.67 -13.35
CA ILE A 308 -7.41 -19.21 -13.19
C ILE A 308 -6.02 -18.62 -12.95
N VAL A 309 -5.22 -19.23 -12.07
CA VAL A 309 -3.84 -18.78 -11.78
C VAL A 309 -2.97 -18.89 -13.03
N LYS A 310 -3.10 -19.97 -13.81
CA LYS A 310 -2.33 -20.14 -15.06
C LYS A 310 -2.75 -19.16 -16.14
N ILE A 311 -4.05 -18.83 -16.24
CA ILE A 311 -4.56 -17.78 -17.14
C ILE A 311 -4.00 -16.42 -16.72
N SER A 312 -4.11 -16.06 -15.43
CA SER A 312 -3.58 -14.79 -14.91
C SER A 312 -2.07 -14.66 -15.11
N ARG A 313 -1.32 -15.75 -14.94
CA ARG A 313 0.12 -15.80 -15.25
C ARG A 313 0.41 -15.57 -16.74
N LEU A 314 -0.38 -16.18 -17.63
CA LEU A 314 -0.21 -15.95 -19.07
C LEU A 314 -0.58 -14.53 -19.47
N GLU A 315 -1.61 -13.93 -18.86
CA GLU A 315 -1.99 -12.54 -19.10
C GLU A 315 -0.90 -11.57 -18.64
N THR A 316 -0.30 -11.80 -17.47
CA THR A 316 0.83 -11.01 -16.98
C THR A 316 2.07 -11.18 -17.85
N GLU A 317 2.43 -12.42 -18.23
CA GLU A 317 3.53 -12.68 -19.17
C GLU A 317 3.29 -12.01 -20.55
N LEU A 318 2.05 -11.99 -21.04
CA LEU A 318 1.69 -11.34 -22.30
C LEU A 318 1.75 -9.81 -22.18
N ALA A 319 1.32 -9.24 -21.05
CA ALA A 319 1.44 -7.81 -20.77
C ALA A 319 2.90 -7.36 -20.71
N VAL A 320 3.78 -8.12 -20.04
CA VAL A 320 5.23 -7.86 -20.01
C VAL A 320 5.82 -7.95 -21.41
N ALA A 321 5.49 -9.00 -22.18
CA ALA A 321 5.98 -9.14 -23.55
C ALA A 321 5.56 -7.98 -24.47
N ARG A 322 4.35 -7.42 -24.28
CA ARG A 322 3.89 -6.23 -25.00
C ARG A 322 4.69 -4.98 -24.60
N ALA A 323 4.90 -4.76 -23.31
CA ALA A 323 5.68 -3.63 -22.82
C ALA A 323 7.14 -3.67 -23.31
N ASP A 324 7.75 -4.85 -23.33
CA ASP A 324 9.11 -5.03 -23.86
C ASP A 324 9.17 -4.76 -25.37
N ALA A 325 8.16 -5.20 -26.13
CA ALA A 325 8.07 -4.92 -27.56
C ALA A 325 7.91 -3.40 -27.84
N GLU A 326 7.06 -2.69 -27.08
CA GLU A 326 6.91 -1.24 -27.19
C GLU A 326 8.21 -0.50 -26.87
N ARG A 327 8.92 -0.91 -25.81
CA ARG A 327 10.20 -0.31 -25.44
C ARG A 327 11.26 -0.52 -26.51
N ASN A 328 11.29 -1.69 -27.14
CA ASN A 328 12.22 -1.98 -28.23
C ASN A 328 11.90 -1.18 -29.50
N VAL A 329 10.62 -0.96 -29.81
CA VAL A 329 10.20 -0.07 -30.91
C VAL A 329 10.67 1.36 -30.65
N LEU A 330 10.42 1.92 -29.46
CA LEU A 330 10.87 3.26 -29.10
C LEU A 330 12.40 3.40 -29.20
N ARG A 331 13.14 2.36 -28.77
CA ARG A 331 14.60 2.34 -28.87
C ARG A 331 15.08 2.27 -30.32
N ALA A 332 14.40 1.50 -31.17
CA ALA A 332 14.68 1.45 -32.60
C ALA A 332 14.44 2.83 -33.25
N ASP A 333 13.32 3.49 -32.94
CA ASP A 333 12.98 4.84 -33.45
C ASP A 333 14.01 5.90 -33.03
N GLN A 334 14.51 5.81 -31.79
CA GLN A 334 15.58 6.70 -31.31
C GLN A 334 16.89 6.49 -32.09
N LEU A 335 17.24 5.23 -32.37
CA LEU A 335 18.47 4.92 -33.11
C LEU A 335 18.35 5.26 -34.59
N THR A 336 17.21 5.04 -35.23
CA THR A 336 16.97 5.46 -36.63
C THR A 336 17.03 6.97 -36.75
N THR A 337 16.45 7.71 -35.80
CA THR A 337 16.56 9.18 -35.74
C THR A 337 18.02 9.62 -35.57
N SER A 338 18.76 8.96 -34.70
CA SER A 338 20.19 9.26 -34.47
C SER A 338 21.03 8.95 -35.71
N LEU A 339 20.76 7.84 -36.38
CA LEU A 339 21.41 7.44 -37.63
C LEU A 339 21.12 8.45 -38.75
N ALA A 340 19.87 8.91 -38.87
CA ALA A 340 19.48 9.92 -39.86
C ALA A 340 20.22 11.24 -39.63
N LYS A 341 20.38 11.67 -38.36
CA LYS A 341 21.18 12.86 -38.01
C LYS A 341 22.65 12.70 -38.38
N GLU A 342 23.27 11.56 -38.04
CA GLU A 342 24.66 11.27 -38.43
C GLU A 342 24.84 11.23 -39.95
N LYS A 343 23.90 10.63 -40.70
CA LYS A 343 23.92 10.63 -42.17
C LYS A 343 23.81 12.04 -42.74
N GLN A 344 22.99 12.90 -42.15
CA GLN A 344 22.87 14.29 -42.56
C GLN A 344 24.14 15.09 -42.28
N GLU A 345 24.75 14.91 -41.10
CA GLU A 345 26.03 15.56 -40.77
C GLU A 345 27.16 15.08 -41.67
N HIS A 346 27.21 13.78 -41.97
CA HIS A 346 28.17 13.22 -42.90
C HIS A 346 28.03 13.83 -44.30
N ALA A 347 26.81 13.91 -44.84
CA ALA A 347 26.56 14.52 -46.15
C ALA A 347 26.97 16.00 -46.17
N ARG A 348 26.75 16.74 -45.08
CA ARG A 348 27.23 18.14 -44.95
C ARG A 348 28.76 18.22 -44.97
N ALA A 349 29.43 17.37 -44.20
CA ALA A 349 30.89 17.33 -44.16
C ALA A 349 31.49 16.96 -45.54
N GLU A 350 30.88 16.03 -46.27
CA GLU A 350 31.27 15.69 -47.65
C GLU A 350 31.11 16.88 -48.61
N GLN A 351 30.00 17.62 -48.53
CA GLN A 351 29.79 18.81 -49.34
C GLN A 351 30.82 19.92 -49.04
N GLU A 352 31.16 20.10 -47.77
CA GLU A 352 32.20 21.04 -47.34
C GLU A 352 33.58 20.62 -47.88
N ALA A 353 33.92 19.33 -47.79
CA ALA A 353 35.16 18.79 -48.34
C ALA A 353 35.25 18.97 -49.87
N GLN A 354 34.17 18.69 -50.61
CA GLN A 354 34.10 18.92 -52.05
C GLN A 354 34.32 20.41 -52.40
N THR A 355 33.71 21.31 -51.61
CA THR A 355 33.86 22.76 -51.80
C THR A 355 35.30 23.22 -51.53
N LEU A 356 35.94 22.69 -50.49
CA LEU A 356 37.34 22.95 -50.17
C LEU A 356 38.27 22.41 -51.28
N GLU A 357 38.01 21.21 -51.78
CA GLU A 357 38.77 20.61 -52.88
C GLU A 357 38.68 21.44 -54.17
N GLN A 358 37.49 21.93 -54.51
CA GLN A 358 37.29 22.87 -55.62
C GLN A 358 38.07 24.18 -55.42
N ARG A 359 38.10 24.73 -54.21
CA ARG A 359 38.90 25.94 -53.92
C ARG A 359 40.40 25.69 -54.03
N VAL A 360 40.88 24.56 -53.52
CA VAL A 360 42.30 24.17 -53.62
C VAL A 360 42.71 23.99 -55.08
N SER A 361 41.88 23.36 -55.90
CA SER A 361 42.16 23.18 -57.34
C SER A 361 42.14 24.51 -58.11
N GLN A 362 41.21 25.42 -57.79
CA GLN A 362 41.18 26.78 -58.35
C GLN A 362 42.42 27.59 -57.98
N LEU A 363 42.85 27.55 -56.72
CA LEU A 363 44.09 28.21 -56.29
C LEU A 363 45.33 27.58 -56.94
N ALA A 364 45.35 26.25 -57.10
CA ALA A 364 46.44 25.57 -57.80
C ALA A 364 46.53 26.03 -59.26
N ALA A 365 45.40 26.13 -59.97
CA ALA A 365 45.36 26.64 -61.34
C ALA A 365 45.85 28.10 -61.44
N ARG A 366 45.42 28.97 -60.51
CA ARG A 366 45.91 30.37 -60.44
C ARG A 366 47.42 30.42 -60.18
N SER A 367 47.92 29.68 -59.20
CA SER A 367 49.35 29.63 -58.89
C SER A 367 50.21 29.14 -60.06
N ALA A 368 49.67 28.25 -60.90
CA ALA A 368 50.33 27.79 -62.11
C ALA A 368 50.38 28.89 -63.19
N ALA A 369 49.26 29.59 -63.42
CA ALA A 369 49.20 30.73 -64.34
C ALA A 369 50.15 31.86 -63.92
N ASP A 370 50.17 32.22 -62.63
CA ASP A 370 51.08 33.24 -62.09
C ASP A 370 52.55 32.79 -62.23
N SER A 371 52.83 31.49 -62.14
CA SER A 371 54.18 30.95 -62.38
C SER A 371 54.62 31.08 -63.84
N GLU A 372 53.69 30.98 -64.79
CA GLU A 372 53.98 31.20 -66.21
C GLU A 372 54.20 32.69 -66.48
N ALA A 373 53.37 33.58 -65.91
CA ALA A 373 53.53 35.02 -65.98
C ALA A 373 54.85 35.52 -65.38
N LEU A 374 55.29 34.94 -64.25
CA LEU A 374 56.60 35.24 -63.67
C LEU A 374 57.75 34.86 -64.61
N LYS A 375 57.68 33.67 -65.24
CA LYS A 375 58.69 33.24 -66.20
C LYS A 375 58.75 34.17 -67.42
N THR A 376 57.62 34.66 -67.91
CA THR A 376 57.60 35.60 -69.03
C THR A 376 58.13 36.99 -68.63
N LEU A 377 57.85 37.45 -67.40
CA LEU A 377 58.44 38.69 -66.87
C LEU A 377 59.96 38.56 -66.66
N GLU A 378 60.45 37.41 -66.18
CA GLU A 378 61.88 37.15 -66.03
C GLU A 378 62.61 37.15 -67.37
N THR A 379 62.05 36.50 -68.40
CA THR A 379 62.65 36.45 -69.74
C THR A 379 62.64 37.81 -70.42
N THR A 380 61.55 38.58 -70.30
CA THR A 380 61.46 39.95 -70.86
C THR A 380 62.39 40.92 -70.12
N LEU A 381 62.52 40.81 -68.80
CA LEU A 381 63.50 41.58 -68.03
C LEU A 381 64.93 41.25 -68.43
N ALA A 382 65.25 39.97 -68.65
CA ALA A 382 66.56 39.56 -69.14
C ALA A 382 66.86 40.11 -70.55
N ALA A 383 65.86 40.12 -71.43
CA ALA A 383 65.97 40.73 -72.75
C ALA A 383 66.22 42.25 -72.67
N GLU A 384 65.44 42.99 -71.89
CA GLU A 384 65.63 44.44 -71.68
C GLU A 384 67.00 44.78 -71.08
N LYS A 385 67.51 43.99 -70.11
CA LYS A 385 68.88 44.14 -69.60
C LYS A 385 69.93 43.97 -70.69
N SER A 386 69.74 43.02 -71.60
CA SER A 386 70.64 42.80 -72.73
C SER A 386 70.59 43.95 -73.75
N GLU A 387 69.40 44.48 -74.04
CA GLU A 387 69.22 45.65 -74.91
C GLU A 387 69.87 46.89 -74.30
N ARG A 388 69.68 47.12 -73.00
CA ARG A 388 70.33 48.21 -72.27
C ARG A 388 71.85 48.10 -72.34
N ALA A 389 72.42 46.91 -72.14
CA ALA A 389 73.86 46.69 -72.27
C ALA A 389 74.37 47.01 -73.69
N ASN A 390 73.60 46.66 -74.72
CA ASN A 390 73.90 47.01 -76.11
C ASN A 390 73.84 48.52 -76.37
N VAL A 391 72.84 49.22 -75.83
CA VAL A 391 72.71 50.68 -75.92
C VAL A 391 73.85 51.37 -75.18
N GLU A 392 74.24 50.90 -74.01
CA GLU A 392 75.37 51.43 -73.24
C GLU A 392 76.71 51.24 -73.99
N ALA A 393 76.91 50.08 -74.62
CA ALA A 393 78.08 49.83 -75.46
C ALA A 393 78.10 50.78 -76.69
N ARG A 394 76.95 51.01 -77.33
CA ARG A 394 76.79 51.99 -78.42
C ARG A 394 77.06 53.42 -77.96
N LEU A 395 76.57 53.80 -76.78
CA LEU A 395 76.80 55.11 -76.17
C LEU A 395 78.30 55.33 -75.94
N LYS A 396 79.01 54.37 -75.32
CA LYS A 396 80.48 54.45 -75.12
C LYS A 396 81.23 54.60 -76.46
N ALA A 397 80.81 53.85 -77.49
CA ALA A 397 81.41 53.97 -78.82
C ALA A 397 81.14 55.32 -79.48
N ALA A 398 79.92 55.87 -79.36
CA ALA A 398 79.54 57.17 -79.89
C ALA A 398 80.24 58.32 -79.16
N GLU A 399 80.37 58.24 -77.83
CA GLU A 399 81.13 59.19 -77.01
C GLU A 399 82.62 59.21 -77.40
N ALA A 400 83.23 58.03 -77.59
CA ALA A 400 84.60 57.93 -78.08
C ALA A 400 84.79 58.55 -79.49
N ARG A 401 83.83 58.34 -80.40
CA ARG A 401 83.82 58.98 -81.73
C ARG A 401 83.67 60.50 -81.64
N ALA A 402 82.76 60.99 -80.80
CA ALA A 402 82.55 62.42 -80.58
C ALA A 402 83.80 63.09 -79.98
N GLN A 403 84.50 62.41 -79.06
CA GLN A 403 85.79 62.86 -78.51
C GLN A 403 86.90 62.88 -79.56
N ALA A 404 86.99 61.87 -80.43
CA ALA A 404 87.96 61.85 -81.52
C ALA A 404 87.74 63.00 -82.53
N VAL A 405 86.48 63.27 -82.90
CA VAL A 405 86.13 64.40 -83.78
C VAL A 405 86.44 65.74 -83.10
N ALA A 406 86.21 65.87 -81.79
CA ALA A 406 86.55 67.07 -81.01
C ALA A 406 88.07 67.28 -80.85
N ALA A 407 88.87 66.21 -80.72
CA ALA A 407 90.33 66.27 -80.64
C ALA A 407 91.01 66.63 -81.97
N THR A 408 90.29 66.52 -83.08
CA THR A 408 90.76 66.90 -84.43
C THR A 408 90.50 68.39 -84.74
N ALA A 409 89.88 69.14 -83.83
CA ALA A 409 89.71 70.58 -83.96
C ALA A 409 91.05 71.31 -83.79
N PRO A 410 91.41 72.27 -84.67
CA PRO A 410 92.68 72.97 -84.58
C PRO A 410 92.77 73.83 -83.31
N SER A 411 93.87 73.66 -82.58
CA SER A 411 94.30 74.53 -81.47
C SER A 411 94.50 75.97 -81.98
N PRO A 412 94.16 77.02 -81.20
CA PRO A 412 94.10 78.39 -81.69
C PRO A 412 95.51 79.00 -81.73
N ALA A 413 96.29 78.62 -82.73
CA ALA A 413 97.55 79.26 -83.03
C ALA A 413 97.80 79.20 -84.54
N LEU A 414 97.16 80.11 -85.27
CA LEU A 414 97.51 80.72 -86.57
C LEU A 414 96.28 80.86 -87.50
N PRO A 415 96.12 82.00 -88.22
CA PRO A 415 94.90 82.31 -88.96
C PRO A 415 95.05 81.94 -90.44
N ALA A 416 94.51 80.80 -90.86
CA ALA A 416 94.09 80.53 -92.26
C ALA A 416 93.58 79.09 -92.41
N ALA A 417 92.34 78.84 -91.97
CA ALA A 417 91.43 77.86 -92.54
C ALA A 417 90.14 77.92 -91.71
N SER A 418 89.07 78.46 -92.30
CA SER A 418 87.73 78.30 -91.73
C SER A 418 87.48 76.80 -91.53
N PRO A 419 86.90 76.37 -90.40
CA PRO A 419 86.48 74.98 -90.27
C PRO A 419 85.57 74.66 -91.45
N THR A 420 85.89 73.60 -92.20
CA THR A 420 84.99 73.14 -93.25
C THR A 420 83.64 72.84 -92.60
N THR A 421 82.56 73.36 -93.16
CA THR A 421 81.18 73.20 -92.66
C THR A 421 80.86 71.74 -92.34
N GLU A 422 81.49 70.80 -93.05
CA GLU A 422 81.42 69.36 -92.85
C GLU A 422 81.92 68.87 -91.47
N GLN A 423 82.99 69.44 -90.90
CA GLN A 423 83.52 69.02 -89.59
C GLN A 423 82.62 69.46 -88.42
N GLU A 424 82.04 70.67 -88.50
CA GLU A 424 81.06 71.13 -87.51
C GLU A 424 79.73 70.37 -87.61
N LEU A 425 79.29 70.03 -88.83
CA LEU A 425 78.15 69.13 -89.07
C LEU A 425 78.38 67.72 -88.50
N GLN A 426 79.60 67.18 -88.62
CA GLN A 426 79.94 65.88 -88.03
C GLN A 426 79.99 65.92 -86.49
N ALA A 427 80.55 66.98 -85.90
CA ALA A 427 80.58 67.16 -84.44
C ALA A 427 79.17 67.34 -83.85
N THR A 428 78.30 68.09 -84.53
CA THR A 428 76.90 68.26 -84.10
C THR A 428 76.08 66.99 -84.27
N ALA A 429 76.28 66.23 -85.35
CA ALA A 429 75.64 64.93 -85.57
C ALA A 429 76.05 63.90 -84.49
N ALA A 430 77.34 63.83 -84.15
CA ALA A 430 77.84 62.94 -83.10
C ALA A 430 77.28 63.30 -81.71
N ARG A 431 77.17 64.59 -81.39
CA ARG A 431 76.52 65.06 -80.13
C ARG A 431 75.03 64.73 -80.09
N ALA A 432 74.32 64.85 -81.21
CA ALA A 432 72.91 64.48 -81.31
C ALA A 432 72.70 62.96 -81.15
N GLU A 433 73.62 62.13 -81.67
CA GLU A 433 73.60 60.67 -81.49
C GLU A 433 73.81 60.29 -80.01
N VAL A 434 74.78 60.91 -79.33
CA VAL A 434 75.00 60.72 -77.89
C VAL A 434 73.76 61.12 -77.07
N ALA A 435 73.14 62.27 -77.36
CA ALA A 435 71.92 62.70 -76.68
C ALA A 435 70.75 61.71 -76.86
N ARG A 436 70.55 61.20 -78.08
CA ARG A 436 69.53 60.17 -78.36
C ARG A 436 69.79 58.86 -77.61
N LEU A 437 71.05 58.42 -77.54
CA LEU A 437 71.44 57.21 -76.81
C LEU A 437 71.32 57.38 -75.28
N GLN A 438 71.57 58.58 -74.75
CA GLN A 438 71.34 58.88 -73.34
C GLN A 438 69.84 58.89 -72.99
N GLU A 439 68.99 59.42 -73.87
CA GLU A 439 67.55 59.38 -73.68
C GLU A 439 67.00 57.95 -73.76
N SER A 440 67.46 57.14 -74.71
CA SER A 440 67.07 55.73 -74.79
C SER A 440 67.55 54.92 -73.57
N LEU A 441 68.74 55.21 -73.02
CA LEU A 441 69.23 54.60 -71.79
C LEU A 441 68.38 54.98 -70.56
N ARG A 442 67.89 56.23 -70.49
CA ARG A 442 66.97 56.66 -69.42
C ARG A 442 65.62 55.95 -69.52
N LEU A 443 65.09 55.81 -70.74
CA LEU A 443 63.82 55.11 -70.98
C LEU A 443 63.94 53.61 -70.65
N SER A 444 65.03 52.94 -71.05
CA SER A 444 65.25 51.53 -70.72
C SER A 444 65.47 51.32 -69.23
N ALA A 445 66.18 52.23 -68.54
CA ALA A 445 66.31 52.17 -67.08
C ALA A 445 64.96 52.28 -66.37
N ARG A 446 64.05 53.15 -66.83
CA ARG A 446 62.67 53.23 -66.29
C ARG A 446 61.89 51.94 -66.51
N ARG A 447 61.90 51.41 -67.75
CA ARG A 447 61.24 50.13 -68.07
C ARG A 447 61.78 48.98 -67.22
N GLU A 448 63.10 48.92 -67.02
CA GLU A 448 63.72 47.91 -66.16
C GLU A 448 63.22 48.01 -64.71
N THR A 449 63.14 49.23 -64.15
CA THR A 449 62.62 49.41 -62.78
C THR A 449 61.13 49.07 -62.68
N GLU A 450 60.33 49.39 -63.69
CA GLU A 450 58.90 49.03 -63.75
C GLU A 450 58.74 47.51 -63.80
N MET A 451 59.50 46.81 -64.65
CA MET A 451 59.50 45.35 -64.77
C MET A 451 60.00 44.65 -63.50
N GLN A 452 61.04 45.18 -62.84
CA GLN A 452 61.49 44.67 -61.54
C GLN A 452 60.42 44.85 -60.45
N SER A 453 59.73 45.98 -60.43
CA SER A 453 58.64 46.22 -59.48
C SER A 453 57.44 45.29 -59.73
N ALA A 454 57.08 45.04 -60.99
CA ALA A 454 56.04 44.09 -61.37
C ALA A 454 56.40 42.66 -60.95
N LEU A 455 57.66 42.24 -61.16
CA LEU A 455 58.15 40.92 -60.73
C LEU A 455 58.13 40.76 -59.20
N ALA A 456 58.49 41.81 -58.45
CA ALA A 456 58.39 41.82 -57.00
C ALA A 456 56.94 41.72 -56.51
N GLN A 457 56.01 42.41 -57.19
CA GLN A 457 54.58 42.33 -56.87
C GLN A 457 53.99 40.93 -57.16
N GLU A 458 54.29 40.36 -58.33
CA GLU A 458 53.82 39.02 -58.72
C GLU A 458 54.38 37.91 -57.83
N SER A 459 55.67 37.98 -57.47
CA SER A 459 56.28 37.01 -56.54
C SER A 459 55.66 37.09 -55.14
N ALA A 460 55.33 38.29 -54.65
CA ALA A 460 54.64 38.49 -53.38
C ALA A 460 53.19 37.96 -53.41
N LEU A 461 52.45 38.19 -54.49
CA LEU A 461 51.10 37.65 -54.70
C LEU A 461 51.11 36.12 -54.71
N ARG A 462 52.04 35.50 -55.44
CA ARG A 462 52.23 34.05 -55.46
C ARG A 462 52.52 33.49 -54.07
N ALA A 463 53.44 34.11 -53.33
CA ALA A 463 53.78 33.68 -51.97
C ALA A 463 52.59 33.77 -50.99
N ARG A 464 51.62 34.66 -51.26
CA ARG A 464 50.37 34.75 -50.50
C ARG A 464 49.40 33.64 -50.91
N LEU A 465 49.22 33.39 -52.20
CA LEU A 465 48.34 32.33 -52.72
C LEU A 465 48.82 30.93 -52.29
N GLU A 466 50.12 30.66 -52.28
CA GLU A 466 50.67 29.37 -51.80
C GLU A 466 50.44 29.18 -50.29
N ARG A 467 50.53 30.26 -49.49
CA ARG A 467 50.19 30.19 -48.06
C ARG A 467 48.71 29.88 -47.84
N GLU A 468 47.82 30.52 -48.60
CA GLU A 468 46.38 30.28 -48.53
C GLU A 468 46.02 28.86 -48.97
N LYS A 469 46.58 28.39 -50.09
CA LYS A 469 46.47 27.01 -50.57
C LYS A 469 46.94 26.01 -49.52
N GLY A 470 48.11 26.23 -48.90
CA GLY A 470 48.62 25.37 -47.84
C GLY A 470 47.77 25.37 -46.56
N GLY A 471 47.04 26.47 -46.30
CA GLY A 471 46.03 26.54 -45.23
C GLY A 471 44.78 25.71 -45.56
N LEU A 472 44.24 25.89 -46.77
CA LEU A 472 43.06 25.15 -47.23
C LEU A 472 43.35 23.65 -47.39
N GLN A 473 44.56 23.25 -47.80
CA GLN A 473 44.96 21.84 -47.88
C GLN A 473 44.99 21.18 -46.50
N ARG A 474 45.43 21.89 -45.45
CA ARG A 474 45.37 21.39 -44.08
C ARG A 474 43.93 21.21 -43.62
N GLN A 475 43.08 22.20 -43.87
CA GLN A 475 41.64 22.09 -43.57
C GLN A 475 40.97 20.94 -44.31
N LEU A 476 41.31 20.71 -45.58
CA LEU A 476 40.82 19.57 -46.36
C LEU A 476 41.29 18.23 -45.78
N ALA A 477 42.54 18.14 -45.34
CA ALA A 477 43.07 16.95 -44.69
C ALA A 477 42.36 16.65 -43.36
N GLU A 478 42.09 17.67 -42.55
CA GLU A 478 41.32 17.56 -41.30
C GLU A 478 39.86 17.17 -41.54
N ALA A 479 39.20 17.77 -42.53
CA ALA A 479 37.84 17.41 -42.93
C ALA A 479 37.77 15.94 -43.40
N ASN A 480 38.70 15.51 -44.26
CA ASN A 480 38.76 14.13 -44.75
C ASN A 480 39.07 13.11 -43.63
N ALA A 481 39.92 13.47 -42.67
CA ALA A 481 40.17 12.64 -41.49
C ALA A 481 38.90 12.47 -40.65
N THR A 482 38.12 13.54 -40.49
CA THR A 482 36.85 13.53 -39.75
C THR A 482 35.79 12.66 -40.45
N ILE A 483 35.67 12.76 -41.78
CA ILE A 483 34.78 11.92 -42.58
C ILE A 483 35.17 10.45 -42.45
N ARG A 484 36.45 10.12 -42.64
CA ARG A 484 36.95 8.73 -42.50
C ARG A 484 36.69 8.15 -41.10
N ALA A 485 36.87 8.95 -40.06
CA ALA A 485 36.60 8.54 -38.69
C ALA A 485 35.11 8.23 -38.43
N ARG A 486 34.17 8.74 -39.25
CA ARG A 486 32.73 8.45 -39.12
C ARG A 486 32.28 7.21 -39.90
N VAL A 487 32.96 6.86 -40.99
CA VAL A 487 32.54 5.80 -41.94
C VAL A 487 33.14 4.41 -41.67
N ALA A 488 34.26 4.31 -40.93
CA ALA A 488 35.05 3.07 -40.91
C ALA A 488 34.22 1.79 -40.62
N THR A 489 34.37 0.80 -41.50
CA THR A 489 33.55 -0.41 -41.46
C THR A 489 34.04 -1.39 -40.38
N PRO A 490 33.20 -2.34 -39.92
CA PRO A 490 33.56 -3.30 -38.86
C PRO A 490 34.84 -4.12 -39.15
N ARG A 491 35.18 -4.29 -40.44
CA ARG A 491 36.28 -5.15 -40.88
C ARG A 491 37.66 -4.47 -40.81
N GLU A 492 37.71 -3.14 -40.88
CA GLU A 492 38.97 -2.38 -40.77
C GLU A 492 39.29 -1.97 -39.32
N VAL A 493 38.29 -1.96 -38.44
CA VAL A 493 38.43 -1.50 -37.05
C VAL A 493 38.91 -2.58 -36.08
N ALA A 494 38.80 -3.86 -36.44
CA ALA A 494 39.37 -4.95 -35.63
C ALA A 494 40.88 -4.77 -35.36
N ALA A 495 41.57 -3.96 -36.18
CA ALA A 495 42.97 -3.60 -36.02
C ALA A 495 43.25 -2.33 -35.17
N ALA A 496 42.26 -1.48 -34.87
CA ALA A 496 42.45 -0.16 -34.25
C ALA A 496 41.71 0.08 -32.92
N GLY A 497 40.83 -0.83 -32.49
CA GLY A 497 40.20 -0.79 -31.15
C GLY A 497 39.08 0.23 -30.94
N THR A 498 38.87 1.20 -31.84
CA THR A 498 37.79 2.20 -31.75
C THR A 498 36.79 2.07 -32.91
N THR A 499 35.58 1.58 -32.60
CA THR A 499 34.45 1.49 -33.55
C THR A 499 33.80 2.85 -33.78
N PRO A 500 33.63 3.29 -35.03
CA PRO A 500 33.04 4.57 -35.34
C PRO A 500 31.53 4.59 -35.04
N PRO A 501 30.98 5.78 -34.79
CA PRO A 501 29.62 5.94 -34.27
C PRO A 501 28.56 5.44 -35.26
N MET A 502 28.69 5.69 -36.57
CA MET A 502 27.67 5.33 -37.55
C MET A 502 27.54 3.81 -37.71
N ALA A 503 28.64 3.07 -37.88
CA ALA A 503 28.64 1.62 -37.99
C ALA A 503 28.10 0.93 -36.71
N LYS A 504 28.37 1.51 -35.53
CA LYS A 504 27.85 1.02 -34.25
C LYS A 504 26.34 1.25 -34.12
N LEU A 505 25.83 2.37 -34.65
CA LEU A 505 24.39 2.65 -34.68
C LEU A 505 23.67 1.71 -35.65
N GLU A 506 24.19 1.51 -36.86
CA GLU A 506 23.60 0.60 -37.86
C GLU A 506 23.55 -0.85 -37.36
N GLY A 507 24.64 -1.35 -36.78
CA GLY A 507 24.67 -2.69 -36.18
C GLY A 507 23.66 -2.85 -35.03
N LYS A 508 23.48 -1.82 -34.20
CA LYS A 508 22.49 -1.83 -33.12
C LYS A 508 21.05 -1.77 -33.63
N VAL A 509 20.77 -1.03 -34.70
CA VAL A 509 19.43 -1.00 -35.32
C VAL A 509 19.09 -2.39 -35.83
N LEU A 510 19.98 -3.03 -36.59
CA LEU A 510 19.77 -4.40 -37.11
C LEU A 510 19.55 -5.42 -35.98
N GLN A 511 20.31 -5.31 -34.89
CA GLN A 511 20.14 -6.19 -33.73
C GLN A 511 18.76 -6.01 -33.08
N LEU A 512 18.32 -4.77 -32.89
CA LEU A 512 17.00 -4.49 -32.29
C LEU A 512 15.85 -4.88 -33.22
N GLU A 513 16.02 -4.78 -34.54
CA GLU A 513 15.04 -5.28 -35.50
C GLU A 513 14.89 -6.81 -35.39
N LYS A 514 16.00 -7.53 -35.25
CA LYS A 514 15.98 -8.98 -35.01
C LYS A 514 15.29 -9.32 -33.68
N GLU A 515 15.63 -8.62 -32.60
CA GLU A 515 15.01 -8.81 -31.28
C GLU A 515 13.50 -8.50 -31.32
N ARG A 516 13.08 -7.46 -32.05
CA ARG A 516 11.67 -7.12 -32.29
C ARG A 516 10.94 -8.26 -33.01
N ASP A 517 11.55 -8.83 -34.04
CA ASP A 517 10.91 -9.90 -34.83
C ASP A 517 10.81 -11.21 -34.03
N GLU A 518 11.81 -11.52 -33.21
CA GLU A 518 11.76 -12.63 -32.25
C GLU A 518 10.63 -12.43 -31.22
N LEU A 519 10.47 -11.23 -30.67
CA LEU A 519 9.38 -10.90 -29.74
C LEU A 519 7.99 -10.97 -30.41
N LYS A 520 7.86 -10.50 -31.64
CA LYS A 520 6.62 -10.63 -32.43
C LYS A 520 6.25 -12.10 -32.64
N GLN A 521 7.22 -12.95 -32.97
CA GLN A 521 6.99 -14.40 -33.09
C GLN A 521 6.60 -15.02 -31.75
N ARG A 522 7.18 -14.57 -30.63
CA ARG A 522 6.82 -15.07 -29.30
C ARG A 522 5.39 -14.67 -28.93
N LEU A 523 4.99 -13.42 -29.21
CA LEU A 523 3.62 -12.95 -29.00
C LEU A 523 2.61 -13.73 -29.85
N SER A 524 2.92 -14.02 -31.12
CA SER A 524 2.02 -14.81 -31.96
C SER A 524 1.87 -16.24 -31.45
N ARG A 525 2.96 -16.89 -31.00
CA ARG A 525 2.90 -18.22 -30.38
C ARG A 525 2.05 -18.22 -29.11
N LEU A 526 2.26 -17.25 -28.21
CA LEU A 526 1.48 -17.14 -26.97
C LEU A 526 -0.01 -16.87 -27.27
N SER A 527 -0.29 -16.03 -28.26
CA SER A 527 -1.66 -15.77 -28.73
C SER A 527 -2.32 -17.04 -29.27
N VAL A 528 -1.63 -17.81 -30.10
CA VAL A 528 -2.14 -19.10 -30.63
C VAL A 528 -2.33 -20.12 -29.52
N GLN A 529 -1.42 -20.17 -28.55
CA GLN A 529 -1.55 -21.06 -27.40
C GLN A 529 -2.74 -20.69 -26.52
N ALA A 530 -3.00 -19.39 -26.33
CA ALA A 530 -4.16 -18.89 -25.62
C ALA A 530 -5.47 -19.20 -26.35
N THR A 531 -5.54 -18.99 -27.67
CA THR A 531 -6.74 -19.32 -28.47
C THR A 531 -7.00 -20.82 -28.51
N HIS A 532 -5.95 -21.65 -28.61
CA HIS A 532 -6.10 -23.10 -28.58
C HIS A 532 -6.63 -23.58 -27.23
N ARG A 533 -6.13 -23.05 -26.10
CA ARG A 533 -6.66 -23.38 -24.77
C ARG A 533 -8.10 -22.90 -24.56
N LEU A 534 -8.46 -21.72 -25.06
CA LEU A 534 -9.84 -21.25 -25.03
C LEU A 534 -10.76 -22.13 -25.88
N ALA A 535 -10.25 -22.66 -27.00
CA ALA A 535 -10.98 -23.63 -27.83
C ALA A 535 -11.12 -24.98 -27.13
N GLU A 536 -10.08 -25.49 -26.44
CA GLU A 536 -10.17 -26.70 -25.61
C GLU A 536 -11.20 -26.54 -24.48
N ILE A 537 -11.23 -25.38 -23.83
CA ILE A 537 -12.23 -25.06 -22.80
C ILE A 537 -13.65 -25.03 -23.40
N ARG A 538 -13.81 -24.57 -24.64
CA ARG A 538 -15.12 -24.56 -25.35
C ARG A 538 -15.52 -25.91 -25.93
N LEU A 539 -14.56 -26.79 -26.22
CA LEU A 539 -14.78 -28.13 -26.77
C LEU A 539 -15.02 -29.18 -25.69
N LEU A 540 -14.79 -28.85 -24.41
CA LEU A 540 -15.33 -29.63 -23.30
C LEU A 540 -16.86 -29.66 -23.44
N PRO A 541 -17.47 -30.82 -23.76
CA PRO A 541 -18.92 -30.90 -23.87
C PRO A 541 -19.52 -30.45 -22.55
N ALA A 542 -20.54 -29.60 -22.60
CA ALA A 542 -21.43 -29.33 -21.49
C ALA A 542 -22.23 -30.62 -21.20
N ILE A 543 -21.55 -31.64 -20.69
CA ILE A 543 -22.18 -32.89 -20.25
C ILE A 543 -23.03 -32.48 -19.07
N THR A 544 -24.34 -32.39 -19.30
CA THR A 544 -25.25 -32.11 -18.21
C THR A 544 -25.12 -33.26 -17.21
N PRO A 545 -25.32 -33.02 -15.89
CA PRO A 545 -25.25 -34.09 -14.88
C PRO A 545 -26.15 -35.28 -15.22
N ARG A 546 -27.21 -35.04 -16.01
CA ARG A 546 -28.16 -36.02 -16.51
C ARG A 546 -27.54 -36.99 -17.52
N ASP A 547 -26.69 -36.50 -18.43
CA ASP A 547 -26.05 -37.32 -19.47
C ASP A 547 -24.98 -38.25 -18.86
N ARG A 548 -24.22 -37.76 -17.88
CA ARG A 548 -23.27 -38.57 -17.09
C ARG A 548 -23.96 -39.66 -16.27
N ALA A 549 -25.16 -39.39 -15.76
CA ALA A 549 -25.97 -40.37 -15.02
C ALA A 549 -26.60 -41.45 -15.93
N VAL A 550 -26.69 -41.20 -17.24
CA VAL A 550 -27.15 -42.15 -18.25
C VAL A 550 -26.00 -43.03 -18.72
N GLU A 551 -24.82 -42.46 -19.00
CA GLU A 551 -23.61 -43.24 -19.33
C GLU A 551 -23.22 -44.21 -18.21
N PHE A 552 -23.26 -43.76 -16.95
CA PHE A 552 -22.96 -44.62 -15.80
C PHE A 552 -23.96 -45.78 -15.63
N ARG A 553 -25.20 -45.61 -16.12
CA ARG A 553 -26.23 -46.66 -16.12
C ARG A 553 -26.10 -47.64 -17.29
N LEU A 554 -25.42 -47.25 -18.36
CA LEU A 554 -25.18 -48.09 -19.55
C LEU A 554 -23.90 -48.92 -19.44
N GLN A 555 -22.96 -48.52 -18.59
CA GLN A 555 -21.70 -49.26 -18.33
C GLN A 555 -21.80 -50.33 -17.22
N ARG A 556 -22.99 -50.52 -16.64
CA ARG A 556 -23.24 -51.49 -15.57
C ARG A 556 -24.39 -52.41 -15.97
#